data_AF-A0A1H9YWD9-F1
#
_entry.id   AF-A0A1H9YWD9-F1
#
_cell.length_a   1.000
_cell.length_b   1.000
_cell.length_c   1.000
_cell.angle_alpha   90.00
_cell.angle_beta   90.00
_cell.angle_gamma   90.00
#
_symmetry.space_group_name_H-M   'P 1'
#
loop_
_entity.id
_entity.type
_entity.pdbx_description
1 polymer ?
#
loop_
_entity_poly.entity_id
_entity_poly.type
_entity_poly.pdbx_seq_one_letter_code
_entity_poly.pdbx_strand_id
1 'polypeptide(L)'
;MTFSVLGTDGRGAVGMAVTSSSPAVAARCIHLRAGVGGAASQNVTDPRLGREVLDALSTGLSAPEALDRVVEAHDLTEYRQLTALRLDGGGAAFTGAEALGVHHHRIGSGVVAAGNMLAGTEVVDAVVEAFEAAPGDLEVRLVAALAAGLRAGGEAGPLHSAGLAVVREVAWRETDLRVDWSEEPVEQLRGLLDLWLPQRDDYVTRGLDPTAAPSYGVPGNE
;
A
#
# COMPACT_ATOMS: atom_id res chain seq x y z
N MET A 1 4.95 10.71 10.21
CA MET A 1 5.28 9.40 10.79
C MET A 1 4.50 8.37 10.03
N THR A 2 5.10 7.92 8.94
CA THR A 2 4.49 6.95 8.03
C THR A 2 5.59 6.19 7.31
N PHE A 3 5.46 4.88 7.17
CA PHE A 3 6.10 4.14 6.09
C PHE A 3 5.11 3.23 5.38
N SER A 4 5.35 3.06 4.08
CA SER A 4 4.48 2.32 3.20
C SER A 4 5.25 1.57 2.13
N VAL A 5 4.57 0.60 1.53
CA VAL A 5 5.08 -0.24 0.45
C VAL A 5 3.98 -0.47 -0.57
N LEU A 6 4.26 -0.09 -1.81
CA LEU A 6 3.53 -0.54 -3.00
C LEU A 6 4.23 -1.79 -3.54
N GLY A 7 3.47 -2.79 -3.94
CA GLY A 7 4.01 -4.02 -4.52
C GLY A 7 3.12 -4.58 -5.63
N THR A 8 3.73 -5.27 -6.59
CA THR A 8 3.03 -6.04 -7.62
C THR A 8 3.55 -7.48 -7.67
N ASP A 9 2.71 -8.40 -8.14
CA ASP A 9 3.11 -9.78 -8.43
C ASP A 9 3.57 -9.98 -9.89
N GLY A 10 3.53 -8.93 -10.71
CA GLY A 10 3.86 -8.97 -12.14
C GLY A 10 2.88 -9.76 -13.01
N ARG A 11 1.78 -10.25 -12.41
CA ARG A 11 0.75 -11.09 -13.06
C ARG A 11 -0.64 -10.44 -13.02
N GLY A 12 -0.72 -9.15 -12.69
CA GLY A 12 -1.95 -8.37 -12.69
C GLY A 12 -2.37 -7.84 -11.32
N ALA A 13 -1.76 -8.30 -10.22
CA ALA A 13 -2.06 -7.77 -8.90
C ALA A 13 -1.16 -6.59 -8.53
N VAL A 14 -1.76 -5.59 -7.91
CA VAL A 14 -1.04 -4.49 -7.27
C VAL A 14 -1.69 -4.19 -5.93
N GLY A 15 -0.86 -3.92 -4.94
CA GLY A 15 -1.31 -3.69 -3.58
C GLY A 15 -0.42 -2.70 -2.86
N MET A 16 -0.94 -2.24 -1.73
CA MET A 16 -0.23 -1.34 -0.85
C MET A 16 -0.45 -1.75 0.59
N ALA A 17 0.59 -1.66 1.41
CA ALA A 17 0.46 -1.66 2.85
C ALA A 17 1.13 -0.42 3.45
N VAL A 18 0.55 0.11 4.52
CA VAL A 18 1.02 1.35 5.18
C VAL A 18 0.75 1.29 6.67
N THR A 19 1.63 1.90 7.46
CA THR A 19 1.43 2.13 8.89
C THR A 19 1.81 3.55 9.28
N SER A 20 1.25 4.06 10.38
CA SER A 20 1.50 5.42 10.86
C SER A 20 1.11 5.60 12.33
N SER A 21 1.72 6.56 13.00
CA SER A 21 1.24 7.09 14.29
C SER A 21 -0.11 7.81 14.24
N SER A 22 -0.54 8.27 13.06
CA SER A 22 -1.83 8.96 12.88
C SER A 22 -2.96 7.96 12.63
N PRO A 23 -4.23 8.29 12.97
CA PRO A 23 -5.36 7.42 12.71
C PRO A 23 -5.65 7.24 11.21
N ALA A 24 -6.32 6.14 10.89
CA ALA A 24 -6.92 5.86 9.58
C ALA A 24 -5.99 6.13 8.38
N VAL A 25 -4.71 5.72 8.48
CA VAL A 25 -3.72 6.02 7.43
C VAL A 25 -4.07 5.40 6.08
N ALA A 26 -4.64 4.19 6.10
CA ALA A 26 -4.98 3.44 4.88
C ALA A 26 -5.96 4.20 3.97
N ALA A 27 -7.02 4.79 4.55
CA ALA A 27 -8.02 5.56 3.79
C ALA A 27 -7.44 6.80 3.10
N ARG A 28 -6.36 7.36 3.66
CA ARG A 28 -5.75 8.60 3.17
C ARG A 28 -4.65 8.33 2.14
N CYS A 29 -3.87 7.28 2.36
CA CYS A 29 -2.64 7.03 1.62
C CYS A 29 -2.77 5.97 0.53
N ILE A 30 -3.68 4.98 0.63
CA ILE A 30 -3.76 3.87 -0.33
C ILE A 30 -4.65 4.23 -1.51
N HIS A 31 -4.06 4.31 -2.70
CA HIS A 31 -4.77 4.45 -3.97
C HIS A 31 -4.34 3.33 -4.91
N LEU A 32 -5.31 2.55 -5.39
CA LEU A 32 -5.08 1.39 -6.27
C LEU A 32 -6.13 1.40 -7.38
N ARG A 33 -5.75 0.95 -8.58
CA ARG A 33 -6.67 0.78 -9.72
C ARG A 33 -6.28 -0.47 -10.50
N ALA A 34 -7.20 -1.44 -10.57
CA ALA A 34 -7.04 -2.66 -11.35
C ALA A 34 -6.70 -2.32 -12.81
N GLY A 35 -5.79 -3.07 -13.42
CA GLY A 35 -5.32 -2.80 -14.79
C GLY A 35 -4.41 -1.57 -14.95
N VAL A 36 -4.15 -0.77 -13.90
CA VAL A 36 -3.34 0.45 -13.98
C VAL A 36 -2.12 0.42 -13.06
N GLY A 37 -2.33 0.28 -11.75
CA GLY A 37 -1.23 0.36 -10.78
C GLY A 37 -1.66 0.85 -9.40
N GLY A 38 -0.68 1.28 -8.63
CA GLY A 38 -0.85 1.83 -7.29
C GLY A 38 -0.09 3.13 -7.10
N ALA A 39 -0.60 3.97 -6.21
CA ALA A 39 0.01 5.24 -5.87
C ALA A 39 -0.25 5.60 -4.40
N ALA A 40 0.65 6.39 -3.82
CA ALA A 40 0.50 6.91 -2.48
C ALA A 40 0.81 8.41 -2.39
N SER A 41 0.15 9.08 -1.45
CA SER A 41 0.55 10.39 -0.94
C SER A 41 0.64 10.32 0.58
N GLN A 42 1.82 10.62 1.13
CA GLN A 42 2.10 10.62 2.57
C GLN A 42 2.94 11.84 3.00
N ASN A 43 3.46 11.81 4.24
CA ASN A 43 4.06 12.94 4.97
C ASN A 43 2.99 13.93 5.47
N VAL A 44 2.77 15.05 4.78
CA VAL A 44 1.60 15.91 4.99
C VAL A 44 0.58 15.51 3.92
N THR A 45 -0.10 14.39 4.14
CA THR A 45 -0.90 13.71 3.11
C THR A 45 -1.92 14.62 2.41
N ASP A 46 -1.91 14.59 1.08
CA ASP A 46 -3.01 15.08 0.25
C ASP A 46 -3.62 13.90 -0.53
N PRO A 47 -4.77 13.36 -0.10
CA PRO A 47 -5.38 12.19 -0.73
C PRO A 47 -5.78 12.40 -2.19
N ARG A 48 -5.80 13.64 -2.71
CA ARG A 48 -6.12 13.92 -4.11
C ARG A 48 -4.97 13.48 -5.03
N LEU A 49 -3.73 13.70 -4.60
CA LEU A 49 -2.54 13.44 -5.43
C LEU A 49 -2.39 11.97 -5.80
N GLY A 50 -2.70 11.04 -4.88
CA GLY A 50 -2.66 9.61 -5.20
C GLY A 50 -3.64 9.21 -6.31
N ARG A 51 -4.82 9.82 -6.37
CA ARG A 51 -5.78 9.59 -7.46
C ARG A 51 -5.29 10.19 -8.79
N GLU A 52 -4.73 11.39 -8.74
CA GLU A 52 -4.21 12.08 -9.93
C GLU A 52 -3.00 11.35 -10.53
N VAL A 53 -2.15 10.74 -9.69
CA VAL A 53 -1.07 9.86 -10.16
C VAL A 53 -1.64 8.64 -10.88
N LEU A 54 -2.69 8.00 -10.35
CA LEU A 54 -3.36 6.88 -11.05
C LEU A 54 -4.01 7.32 -12.37
N ASP A 55 -4.57 8.54 -12.43
CA ASP A 55 -5.11 9.10 -13.67
C ASP A 55 -3.99 9.30 -14.70
N ALA A 56 -2.85 9.86 -14.29
CA ALA A 56 -1.68 10.00 -15.15
C ALA A 56 -1.15 8.64 -15.64
N LEU A 57 -1.00 7.65 -14.76
CA LEU A 57 -0.62 6.28 -15.14
C LEU A 57 -1.60 5.64 -16.13
N SER A 58 -2.91 5.89 -15.97
CA SER A 58 -3.93 5.33 -16.87
C SER A 58 -3.86 5.86 -18.31
N THR A 59 -3.14 6.97 -18.54
CA THR A 59 -2.85 7.50 -19.88
C THR A 59 -1.65 6.85 -20.57
N GLY A 60 -0.99 5.88 -19.92
CA GLY A 60 0.16 5.15 -20.45
C GLY A 60 1.53 5.69 -20.02
N LEU A 61 1.58 6.79 -19.26
CA LEU A 61 2.81 7.35 -18.71
C LEU A 61 3.56 6.35 -17.83
N SER A 62 4.88 6.43 -17.83
CA SER A 62 5.73 5.73 -16.86
C SER A 62 5.50 6.29 -15.44
N ALA A 63 5.93 5.55 -14.42
CA ALA A 63 5.81 6.01 -13.04
C ALA A 63 6.54 7.34 -12.77
N PRO A 64 7.77 7.58 -13.26
CA PRO A 64 8.43 8.88 -13.14
C PRO A 64 7.64 10.01 -13.84
N GLU A 65 7.24 9.83 -15.10
CA GLU A 65 6.48 10.84 -15.85
C GLU A 65 5.13 11.17 -15.19
N ALA A 66 4.46 10.18 -14.61
CA ALA A 66 3.22 10.38 -13.87
C ALA A 66 3.43 11.18 -12.58
N LEU A 67 4.52 10.93 -11.85
CA LEU A 67 4.87 11.73 -10.67
C LEU A 67 5.25 13.16 -11.06
N ASP A 68 6.12 13.34 -12.06
CA ASP A 68 6.55 14.66 -12.53
C ASP A 68 5.35 15.51 -12.95
N ARG A 69 4.43 14.93 -13.72
CA ARG A 69 3.18 15.61 -14.13
C ARG A 69 2.35 16.10 -12.95
N VAL A 70 2.24 15.31 -11.88
CA VAL A 70 1.49 15.70 -10.68
C VAL A 70 2.27 16.71 -9.84
N VAL A 71 3.58 16.55 -9.72
CA VAL A 71 4.44 17.48 -8.97
C VAL A 71 4.42 18.87 -9.60
N GLU A 72 4.54 18.96 -10.92
CA GLU A 72 4.51 20.23 -11.68
C GLU A 72 3.14 20.92 -11.65
N ALA A 73 2.06 20.18 -11.41
CA ALA A 73 0.70 20.71 -11.41
C ALA A 73 0.27 21.32 -10.06
N HIS A 74 1.06 21.17 -8.99
CA HIS A 74 0.68 21.58 -7.64
C HIS A 74 1.80 22.31 -6.89
N ASP A 75 1.48 23.46 -6.33
CA ASP A 75 2.46 24.33 -5.64
C ASP A 75 2.97 23.77 -4.30
N LEU A 76 2.21 22.88 -3.64
CA LEU A 76 2.49 22.42 -2.27
C LEU A 76 3.04 20.99 -2.21
N THR A 77 3.64 20.53 -3.30
CA THR A 77 4.22 19.18 -3.40
C THR A 77 5.47 19.02 -2.55
N GLU A 78 6.16 20.11 -2.20
CA GLU A 78 7.32 20.11 -1.29
C GLU A 78 7.02 19.50 0.09
N TYR A 79 5.77 19.54 0.55
CA TYR A 79 5.32 18.93 1.81
C TYR A 79 4.90 17.46 1.68
N ARG A 80 4.98 16.89 0.49
CA ARG A 80 4.45 15.56 0.16
C ARG A 80 5.58 14.57 -0.07
N GLN A 81 5.26 13.31 0.19
CA GLN A 81 6.03 12.18 -0.30
C GLN A 81 5.10 11.31 -1.14
N LEU A 82 5.43 11.12 -2.41
CA LEU A 82 4.61 10.42 -3.38
C LEU A 82 5.32 9.15 -3.87
N THR A 83 4.56 8.09 -4.09
CA THR A 83 5.06 6.86 -4.74
C THR A 83 4.08 6.40 -5.80
N ALA A 84 4.61 5.77 -6.84
CA ALA A 84 3.85 5.19 -7.94
C ALA A 84 4.45 3.84 -8.33
N LEU A 85 3.60 2.86 -8.64
CA LEU A 85 4.00 1.55 -9.11
C LEU A 85 3.03 1.06 -10.19
N ARG A 86 3.57 0.69 -11.35
CA ARG A 86 2.82 0.07 -12.45
C ARG A 86 2.78 -1.46 -12.30
N LEU A 87 1.84 -2.08 -13.01
CA LEU A 87 1.68 -3.54 -13.06
C LEU A 87 2.89 -4.28 -13.67
N ASP A 88 3.67 -3.60 -14.50
CA ASP A 88 4.92 -4.12 -15.08
C ASP A 88 6.12 -4.04 -14.11
N GLY A 89 5.90 -3.53 -12.89
CA GLY A 89 6.94 -3.35 -11.88
C GLY A 89 7.69 -2.03 -11.99
N GLY A 90 7.40 -1.18 -12.98
CA GLY A 90 7.96 0.16 -13.10
C GLY A 90 7.51 1.06 -11.96
N GLY A 91 8.45 1.45 -11.10
CA GLY A 91 8.20 2.24 -9.89
C GLY A 91 8.91 3.59 -9.89
N ALA A 92 8.36 4.55 -9.15
CA ALA A 92 8.98 5.84 -8.89
C ALA A 92 8.57 6.40 -7.52
N ALA A 93 9.38 7.30 -6.99
CA ALA A 93 9.10 8.02 -5.76
C ALA A 93 9.56 9.47 -5.87
N PHE A 94 8.85 10.36 -5.17
CA PHE A 94 9.19 11.77 -5.01
C PHE A 94 9.13 12.10 -3.51
N THR A 95 10.16 12.79 -3.01
CA THR A 95 10.17 13.34 -1.65
C THR A 95 10.39 14.84 -1.74
N GLY A 96 9.40 15.62 -1.30
CA GLY A 96 9.51 17.07 -1.26
C GLY A 96 10.49 17.57 -0.20
N ALA A 97 10.97 18.80 -0.37
CA ALA A 97 12.00 19.41 0.49
C ALA A 97 11.55 19.61 1.94
N GLU A 98 10.24 19.68 2.20
CA GLU A 98 9.63 19.85 3.52
C GLU A 98 9.20 18.49 4.13
N ALA A 99 9.80 17.38 3.66
CA ALA A 99 9.59 16.06 4.25
C ALA A 99 10.09 16.02 5.71
N LEU A 100 9.23 15.52 6.61
CA LEU A 100 9.48 15.60 8.04
C LEU A 100 10.45 14.50 8.52
N GLY A 101 11.42 14.92 9.34
CA GLY A 101 12.36 14.02 10.02
C GLY A 101 13.21 13.18 9.07
N VAL A 102 13.69 12.04 9.57
CA VAL A 102 14.40 11.07 8.73
C VAL A 102 13.39 10.50 7.73
N HIS A 103 13.73 10.60 6.45
CA HIS A 103 12.91 10.12 5.36
C HIS A 103 13.78 9.37 4.36
N HIS A 104 13.18 8.40 3.69
CA HIS A 104 13.84 7.59 2.67
C HIS A 104 12.80 7.08 1.68
N HIS A 105 13.24 6.72 0.48
CA HIS A 105 12.47 5.92 -0.45
C HIS A 105 13.40 4.97 -1.18
N ARG A 106 12.88 3.81 -1.59
CA ARG A 106 13.63 2.83 -2.37
C ARG A 106 12.71 2.15 -3.36
N ILE A 107 13.21 2.00 -4.59
CA ILE A 107 12.58 1.23 -5.66
C ILE A 107 13.35 -0.09 -5.76
N GLY A 108 12.61 -1.20 -5.76
CA GLY A 108 13.13 -2.55 -5.96
C GLY A 108 12.41 -3.27 -7.10
N SER A 109 12.59 -4.58 -7.19
CA SER A 109 11.95 -5.43 -8.20
C SER A 109 10.45 -5.58 -7.93
N GLY A 110 9.63 -4.77 -8.60
CA GLY A 110 8.17 -4.81 -8.47
C GLY A 110 7.67 -4.21 -7.15
N VAL A 111 8.46 -3.32 -6.55
CA VAL A 111 8.16 -2.72 -5.24
C VAL A 111 8.66 -1.28 -5.16
N VAL A 112 7.89 -0.42 -4.51
CA VAL A 112 8.31 0.93 -4.11
C VAL A 112 7.95 1.14 -2.65
N ALA A 113 8.93 1.43 -1.82
CA ALA A 113 8.73 1.78 -0.43
C ALA A 113 9.16 3.21 -0.15
N ALA A 114 8.46 3.88 0.75
CA ALA A 114 8.82 5.22 1.21
C ALA A 114 8.42 5.43 2.66
N GLY A 115 9.16 6.29 3.36
CA GLY A 115 8.82 6.67 4.72
C GLY A 115 9.34 8.05 5.13
N ASN A 116 8.71 8.59 6.17
CA ASN A 116 9.02 9.88 6.81
C ASN A 116 8.86 9.77 8.33
N MET A 117 9.63 10.59 9.06
CA MET A 117 9.78 10.51 10.52
C MET A 117 10.19 9.09 10.99
N LEU A 118 11.07 8.47 10.21
CA LEU A 118 11.62 7.13 10.47
C LEU A 118 12.56 7.14 11.67
N ALA A 119 12.76 5.98 12.30
CA ALA A 119 13.85 5.79 13.25
C ALA A 119 15.23 5.84 12.56
N GLY A 120 15.30 5.37 11.30
CA GLY A 120 16.47 5.38 10.44
C GLY A 120 16.11 4.99 9.00
N THR A 121 17.03 5.20 8.05
CA THR A 121 16.76 4.89 6.63
C THR A 121 16.65 3.39 6.38
N GLU A 122 17.32 2.57 7.19
CA GLU A 122 17.30 1.12 7.18
C GLU A 122 15.90 0.52 7.29
N VAL A 123 14.93 1.26 7.82
CA VAL A 123 13.52 0.85 7.89
C VAL A 123 12.96 0.62 6.49
N VAL A 124 13.20 1.56 5.57
CA VAL A 124 12.72 1.44 4.19
C VAL A 124 13.50 0.36 3.43
N ASP A 125 14.79 0.19 3.73
CA ASP A 125 15.60 -0.87 3.13
C ASP A 125 15.09 -2.26 3.54
N ALA A 126 14.81 -2.46 4.84
CA ALA A 126 14.24 -3.69 5.36
C ALA A 126 12.86 -4.01 4.79
N VAL A 127 12.02 -2.99 4.53
CA VAL A 127 10.72 -3.13 3.88
C VAL A 127 10.88 -3.71 2.47
N VAL A 128 11.77 -3.12 1.65
CA VAL A 128 12.00 -3.59 0.28
C VAL A 128 12.57 -5.01 0.26
N GLU A 129 13.61 -5.27 1.06
CA GLU A 129 14.27 -6.57 1.12
C GLU A 129 13.31 -7.68 1.57
N ALA A 130 12.47 -7.40 2.56
CA ALA A 130 11.47 -8.36 3.01
C ALA A 130 10.39 -8.63 1.96
N PHE A 131 9.95 -7.61 1.21
CA PHE A 131 8.99 -7.81 0.12
C PHE A 131 9.56 -8.67 -1.01
N GLU A 132 10.82 -8.44 -1.38
CA GLU A 132 11.53 -9.18 -2.43
C GLU A 132 11.81 -10.64 -2.01
N ALA A 133 12.13 -10.87 -0.72
CA ALA A 133 12.41 -12.19 -0.19
C ALA A 133 11.15 -13.01 0.15
N ALA A 134 10.02 -12.35 0.46
CA ALA A 134 8.80 -13.04 0.88
C ALA A 134 8.17 -13.83 -0.30
N PRO A 135 7.86 -15.12 -0.11
CA PRO A 135 7.12 -15.91 -1.09
C PRO A 135 5.60 -15.73 -0.91
N GLY A 136 4.83 -16.28 -1.85
CA GLY A 136 3.38 -16.42 -1.73
C GLY A 136 2.57 -15.24 -2.26
N ASP A 137 1.35 -15.10 -1.75
CA ASP A 137 0.39 -14.07 -2.14
C ASP A 137 0.91 -12.65 -1.88
N LEU A 138 0.46 -11.70 -2.71
CA LEU A 138 0.90 -10.32 -2.63
C LEU A 138 0.59 -9.70 -1.26
N GLU A 139 -0.56 -10.01 -0.69
CA GLU A 139 -0.98 -9.63 0.65
C GLU A 139 0.03 -10.03 1.73
N VAL A 140 0.49 -11.29 1.68
CA VAL A 140 1.47 -11.84 2.63
C VAL A 140 2.79 -11.11 2.51
N ARG A 141 3.26 -10.87 1.29
CA ARG A 141 4.51 -10.17 1.01
C ARG A 141 4.46 -8.71 1.52
N LEU A 142 3.34 -8.02 1.34
CA LEU A 142 3.14 -6.65 1.82
C LEU A 142 3.11 -6.56 3.35
N VAL A 143 2.42 -7.47 4.04
CA VAL A 143 2.40 -7.51 5.51
C VAL A 143 3.77 -7.90 6.08
N ALA A 144 4.46 -8.86 5.46
CA ALA A 144 5.83 -9.22 5.84
C ALA A 144 6.79 -8.03 5.72
N ALA A 145 6.64 -7.22 4.67
CA ALA A 145 7.41 -6.01 4.47
C ALA A 145 7.15 -4.96 5.57
N LEU A 146 5.88 -4.71 5.94
CA LEU A 146 5.58 -3.81 7.07
C LEU A 146 6.17 -4.30 8.39
N ALA A 147 6.06 -5.61 8.67
CA ALA A 147 6.61 -6.21 9.88
C ALA A 147 8.15 -6.11 9.92
N ALA A 148 8.83 -6.20 8.77
CA ALA A 148 10.28 -5.98 8.69
C ALA A 148 10.66 -4.53 8.98
N GLY A 149 9.94 -3.56 8.41
CA GLY A 149 10.13 -2.14 8.71
C GLY A 149 9.96 -1.83 10.20
N LEU A 150 8.93 -2.39 10.85
CA LEU A 150 8.72 -2.26 12.29
C LEU A 150 9.91 -2.84 13.09
N ARG A 151 10.39 -4.03 12.75
CA ARG A 151 11.55 -4.66 13.43
C ARG A 151 12.86 -3.89 13.21
N ALA A 152 13.01 -3.22 12.07
CA ALA A 152 14.14 -2.36 11.77
C ALA A 152 14.11 -1.02 12.53
N GLY A 153 13.11 -0.79 13.37
CA GLY A 153 12.98 0.39 14.23
C GLY A 153 11.69 1.15 13.99
N GLY A 154 11.03 0.95 12.84
CA GLY A 154 9.79 1.62 12.49
C GLY A 154 9.96 3.14 12.43
N GLU A 155 9.21 3.84 13.27
CA GLU A 155 9.18 5.29 13.30
C GLU A 155 9.80 5.83 14.60
N ALA A 156 10.10 7.12 14.65
CA ALA A 156 10.67 7.76 15.86
C ALA A 156 9.73 7.74 17.09
N GLY A 157 8.50 7.23 16.96
CA GLY A 157 7.51 7.11 18.02
C GLY A 157 6.47 6.02 17.71
N PRO A 158 5.40 5.90 18.51
CA PRO A 158 4.47 4.78 18.42
C PRO A 158 3.62 4.82 17.16
N LEU A 159 3.33 3.65 16.61
CA LEU A 159 2.41 3.45 15.50
C LEU A 159 1.01 3.17 16.03
N HIS A 160 -0.01 3.74 15.39
CA HIS A 160 -1.40 3.55 15.81
C HIS A 160 -2.34 3.04 14.73
N SER A 161 -2.03 3.19 13.45
CA SER A 161 -2.87 2.64 12.40
C SER A 161 -2.06 1.94 11.34
N ALA A 162 -2.67 0.92 10.73
CA ALA A 162 -2.11 0.19 9.60
C ALA A 162 -3.22 -0.25 8.65
N GLY A 163 -2.88 -0.48 7.39
CA GLY A 163 -3.80 -1.12 6.47
C GLY A 163 -3.11 -1.75 5.28
N LEU A 164 -3.87 -2.61 4.61
CA LEU A 164 -3.50 -3.38 3.44
C LEU A 164 -4.65 -3.30 2.45
N ALA A 165 -4.34 -3.02 1.19
CA ALA A 165 -5.28 -3.28 0.12
C ALA A 165 -4.62 -3.89 -1.11
N VAL A 166 -5.36 -4.71 -1.85
CA VAL A 166 -4.93 -5.35 -3.10
C VAL A 166 -6.07 -5.29 -4.11
N VAL A 167 -5.73 -4.98 -5.36
CA VAL A 167 -6.61 -5.12 -6.54
C VAL A 167 -5.93 -6.07 -7.52
N ARG A 168 -6.74 -6.85 -8.26
CA ARG A 168 -6.25 -7.70 -9.35
C ARG A 168 -7.13 -7.55 -10.60
N GLU A 169 -8.16 -8.37 -10.76
CA GLU A 169 -8.96 -8.41 -11.99
C GLU A 169 -10.28 -7.63 -11.88
N VAL A 170 -10.92 -7.69 -10.71
CA VAL A 170 -12.22 -7.04 -10.51
C VAL A 170 -12.09 -5.54 -10.28
N ALA A 171 -13.19 -4.81 -10.51
CA ALA A 171 -13.22 -3.34 -10.40
C ALA A 171 -13.18 -2.82 -8.95
N TRP A 172 -13.11 -3.70 -7.95
CA TRP A 172 -13.04 -3.35 -6.53
C TRP A 172 -11.78 -3.95 -5.87
N ARG A 173 -11.54 -3.57 -4.61
CA ARG A 173 -10.44 -4.11 -3.80
C ARG A 173 -10.82 -5.51 -3.32
N GLU A 174 -10.13 -6.53 -3.83
CA GLU A 174 -10.30 -7.92 -3.39
C GLU A 174 -9.84 -8.11 -1.94
N THR A 175 -8.89 -7.30 -1.50
CA THR A 175 -8.49 -7.19 -0.09
C THR A 175 -8.50 -5.72 0.29
N ASP A 176 -9.18 -5.35 1.39
CA ASP A 176 -9.12 -4.03 2.03
C ASP A 176 -9.27 -4.21 3.54
N LEU A 177 -8.14 -4.30 4.24
CA LEU A 177 -8.05 -4.57 5.68
C LEU A 177 -7.45 -3.36 6.38
N ARG A 178 -8.09 -2.94 7.47
CA ARG A 178 -7.75 -1.70 8.16
C ARG A 178 -7.78 -1.86 9.67
N VAL A 179 -6.72 -1.37 10.31
CA VAL A 179 -6.66 -1.10 11.75
C VAL A 179 -6.49 0.41 11.89
N ASP A 180 -7.59 1.12 12.13
CA ASP A 180 -7.59 2.58 12.09
C ASP A 180 -7.07 3.24 13.39
N TRP A 181 -7.04 2.50 14.50
CA TRP A 181 -6.42 2.88 15.77
C TRP A 181 -6.16 1.65 16.66
N SER A 182 -4.93 1.47 17.13
CA SER A 182 -4.50 0.37 18.01
C SER A 182 -3.13 0.69 18.63
N GLU A 183 -2.75 0.00 19.71
CA GLU A 183 -1.36 0.01 20.21
C GLU A 183 -0.45 -0.95 19.42
N GLU A 184 -1.04 -1.92 18.72
CA GLU A 184 -0.31 -2.95 17.95
C GLU A 184 -0.89 -3.09 16.52
N PRO A 185 -0.93 -2.01 15.71
CA PRO A 185 -1.70 -2.00 14.47
C PRO A 185 -1.19 -2.99 13.41
N VAL A 186 0.13 -3.19 13.32
CA VAL A 186 0.74 -4.10 12.33
C VAL A 186 0.43 -5.56 12.68
N GLU A 187 0.48 -5.92 13.97
CA GLU A 187 0.18 -7.27 14.44
C GLU A 187 -1.32 -7.59 14.28
N GLN A 188 -2.20 -6.64 14.59
CA GLN A 188 -3.63 -6.81 14.33
C GLN A 188 -3.94 -6.91 12.84
N LEU A 189 -3.26 -6.15 11.98
CA LEU A 189 -3.41 -6.27 10.53
C LEU A 189 -3.00 -7.66 10.02
N ARG A 190 -1.94 -8.25 10.59
CA ARG A 190 -1.53 -9.63 10.31
C ARG A 190 -2.63 -10.63 10.70
N GLY A 191 -3.23 -10.49 11.89
CA GLY A 191 -4.35 -11.32 12.30
C GLY A 191 -5.59 -11.19 11.41
N LEU A 192 -5.90 -9.97 10.93
CA LEU A 192 -6.97 -9.75 9.94
C LEU A 192 -6.66 -10.45 8.62
N LEU A 193 -5.40 -10.44 8.17
CA LEU A 193 -4.99 -11.13 6.96
C LEU A 193 -5.16 -12.64 7.09
N ASP A 194 -4.72 -13.23 8.21
CA ASP A 194 -4.87 -14.66 8.48
C ASP A 194 -6.35 -15.10 8.45
N LEU A 195 -7.27 -14.24 8.92
CA LEU A 195 -8.71 -14.45 8.84
C LEU A 195 -9.26 -14.30 7.42
N TRP A 196 -8.79 -13.29 6.68
CA TRP A 196 -9.34 -12.89 5.39
C TRP A 196 -8.90 -13.79 4.24
N LEU A 197 -7.61 -14.11 4.18
CA LEU A 197 -7.00 -14.72 2.99
C LEU A 197 -7.66 -16.04 2.55
N PRO A 198 -8.06 -16.96 3.46
CA PRO A 198 -8.77 -18.17 3.07
C PRO A 198 -10.14 -17.94 2.43
N GLN A 199 -10.73 -16.76 2.61
CA GLN A 199 -12.09 -16.40 2.17
C GLN A 199 -12.11 -15.43 0.99
N ARG A 200 -10.97 -14.80 0.66
CA ARG A 200 -10.87 -13.72 -0.35
C ARG A 200 -11.53 -14.11 -1.67
N ASP A 201 -11.12 -15.24 -2.23
CA ASP A 201 -11.55 -15.68 -3.56
C ASP A 201 -13.03 -16.11 -3.56
N ASP A 202 -13.54 -16.62 -2.43
CA ASP A 202 -14.96 -16.90 -2.26
C ASP A 202 -15.80 -15.61 -2.30
N TYR A 203 -15.32 -14.52 -1.69
CA TYR A 203 -16.02 -13.24 -1.74
C TYR A 203 -16.00 -12.61 -3.14
N VAL A 204 -14.92 -12.81 -3.90
CA VAL A 204 -14.89 -12.44 -5.33
C VAL A 204 -15.93 -13.26 -6.11
N THR A 205 -15.92 -14.57 -5.92
CA THR A 205 -16.87 -15.49 -6.57
C THR A 205 -18.32 -15.10 -6.24
N ARG A 206 -18.63 -14.81 -4.97
CA ARG A 206 -19.96 -14.33 -4.55
C ARG A 206 -20.39 -13.05 -5.25
N GLY A 207 -19.46 -12.12 -5.48
CA GLY A 207 -19.75 -10.86 -6.16
C GLY A 207 -20.03 -11.03 -7.66
N LEU A 208 -19.39 -12.01 -8.31
CA LEU A 208 -19.50 -12.27 -9.75
C LEU A 208 -20.60 -13.29 -10.08
N ASP A 209 -20.60 -14.42 -9.40
CA ASP A 209 -21.56 -15.52 -9.54
C ASP A 209 -21.80 -16.19 -8.17
N PRO A 210 -22.84 -15.75 -7.43
CA PRO A 210 -23.16 -16.33 -6.12
C PRO A 210 -23.58 -17.80 -6.18
N THR A 211 -23.90 -18.36 -7.36
CA THR A 211 -24.27 -19.79 -7.49
C THR A 211 -23.06 -20.72 -7.49
N ALA A 212 -21.88 -20.20 -7.81
CA ALA A 212 -20.61 -20.93 -7.82
C ALA A 212 -19.86 -20.84 -6.48
N ALA A 213 -20.31 -19.99 -5.55
CA ALA A 213 -19.65 -19.74 -4.29
C ALA A 213 -19.97 -20.80 -3.22
N PRO A 214 -19.05 -21.09 -2.29
CA PRO A 214 -19.36 -21.90 -1.12
C PRO A 214 -20.49 -21.28 -0.28
N SER A 215 -21.30 -22.16 0.34
CA SER A 215 -22.36 -21.79 1.28
C SER A 215 -21.88 -20.74 2.29
N TYR A 216 -22.76 -19.79 2.62
CA TYR A 216 -22.49 -18.72 3.57
C TYR A 216 -22.23 -19.23 4.99
N GLY A 217 -22.63 -20.47 5.33
CA GLY A 217 -22.38 -21.06 6.66
C GLY A 217 -23.01 -20.29 7.83
N VAL A 218 -24.08 -19.52 7.56
CA VAL A 218 -24.77 -18.65 8.53
C VAL A 218 -26.24 -19.05 8.69
N PRO A 219 -26.87 -18.69 9.83
CA PRO A 219 -28.31 -18.88 10.00
C PRO A 219 -29.10 -18.29 8.84
N GLY A 220 -30.00 -19.09 8.24
CA GLY A 220 -30.78 -18.72 7.06
C GLY A 220 -30.19 -19.20 5.72
N ASN A 221 -29.05 -19.90 5.74
CA ASN A 221 -28.46 -20.57 4.60
C ASN A 221 -28.03 -22.01 4.96
N GLU A 222 -29.02 -22.79 5.40
CA GLU A 222 -28.92 -24.23 5.69
C GLU A 222 -29.33 -25.08 4.48
#